data_AF-A0A8T9Q7J8-F1
#
_entry.id   AF-A0A8T9Q7J8-F1
#
_cell.length_a   1.000
_cell.length_b   1.000
_cell.length_c   1.000
_cell.angle_alpha   90.00
_cell.angle_beta   90.00
_cell.angle_gamma   90.00
#
_symmetry.space_group_name_H-M   'P 1'
#
loop_
_entity.id
_entity.type
_entity.pdbx_description
1 polymer ?
#
loop_
_entity_poly.entity_id
_entity_poly.type
_entity_poly.pdbx_seq_one_letter_code
_entity_poly.pdbx_strand_id
1 'polypeptide(L)'
;MQYYRYADQLQRNGQAMEVTVIDTDRVSHGKRTSWYTYEATFWFKNQGRVIPIEKADYERLKTPNSRLAVRYNPALNDFIPADYDPGFSELAVPLFLGLLLVLLLRSGESRPQQARPQEPGAEAAAQRPIG
;
A
#
# COMPACT_ATOMS: atom_id res chain seq x y z
N MET A 1 5.28 -14.83 -6.79
CA MET A 1 6.31 -14.72 -5.72
C MET A 1 7.70 -14.39 -6.27
N GLN A 2 8.15 -14.99 -7.38
CA GLN A 2 9.50 -14.79 -7.92
C GLN A 2 9.78 -13.35 -8.39
N TYR A 3 8.78 -12.70 -8.99
CA TYR A 3 8.87 -11.29 -9.45
C TYR A 3 9.09 -10.28 -8.30
N TYR A 4 8.51 -10.53 -7.13
CA TYR A 4 8.69 -9.63 -5.98
C TYR A 4 10.12 -9.66 -5.44
N ARG A 5 10.73 -10.85 -5.37
CA ARG A 5 12.14 -10.98 -4.98
C ARG A 5 13.06 -10.32 -5.99
N TYR A 6 12.71 -10.42 -7.27
CA TYR A 6 13.42 -9.75 -8.35
C TYR A 6 13.40 -8.22 -8.19
N ALA A 7 12.20 -7.64 -8.07
CA ALA A 7 12.04 -6.19 -7.89
C ALA A 7 12.74 -5.69 -6.62
N ASP A 8 12.60 -6.40 -5.48
CA ASP A 8 13.27 -6.05 -4.22
C ASP A 8 14.80 -6.13 -4.34
N GLN A 9 15.33 -7.12 -5.06
CA GLN A 9 16.78 -7.20 -5.35
C GLN A 9 17.28 -6.04 -6.23
N LEU A 10 16.51 -5.62 -7.24
CA LEU A 10 16.85 -4.43 -8.03
C LEU A 10 16.80 -3.16 -7.21
N GLN A 11 15.80 -3.02 -6.34
CA GLN A 11 15.60 -1.80 -5.57
C GLN A 11 16.68 -1.64 -4.48
N ARG A 12 17.09 -2.74 -3.83
CA ARG A 12 18.13 -2.73 -2.80
C ARG A 12 19.55 -2.64 -3.34
N ASN A 13 19.86 -3.39 -4.40
CA ASN A 13 21.24 -3.53 -4.90
C ASN A 13 21.50 -2.70 -6.17
N GLY A 14 20.49 -2.04 -6.71
CA GLY A 14 20.62 -1.22 -7.90
C GLY A 14 21.28 0.13 -7.60
N GLN A 15 22.17 0.53 -8.49
CA GLN A 15 22.82 1.84 -8.50
C GLN A 15 21.85 2.90 -9.02
N ALA A 16 21.68 3.99 -8.28
CA ALA A 16 20.85 5.11 -8.71
C ALA A 16 21.47 5.78 -9.94
N MET A 17 20.65 6.02 -10.96
CA MET A 17 21.04 6.65 -12.21
C MET A 17 19.88 7.47 -12.76
N GLU A 18 20.18 8.46 -13.58
CA GLU A 18 19.19 9.23 -14.32
C GLU A 18 19.32 8.89 -15.81
N VAL A 19 18.20 8.56 -16.47
CA VAL A 19 18.15 8.25 -17.90
C VAL A 19 17.29 9.25 -18.64
N THR A 20 17.68 9.54 -19.88
CA THR A 20 16.85 10.32 -20.80
C THR A 20 15.90 9.38 -21.53
N VAL A 21 14.61 9.58 -21.32
CA VAL A 21 13.55 8.82 -21.98
C VAL A 21 13.41 9.33 -23.42
N ILE A 22 13.42 8.39 -24.37
CA ILE A 22 13.28 8.68 -25.80
C ILE A 22 11.87 8.40 -26.31
N ASP A 23 11.15 7.47 -25.67
CA ASP A 23 9.79 7.11 -26.03
C ASP A 23 9.04 6.52 -24.83
N THR A 24 7.71 6.58 -24.88
CA THR A 24 6.82 5.97 -23.90
C THR A 24 5.66 5.31 -24.60
N ASP A 25 5.36 4.06 -24.24
CA ASP A 25 4.27 3.29 -24.83
C ASP A 25 3.25 2.85 -23.77
N ARG A 26 2.00 2.67 -24.22
CA ARG A 26 0.91 2.13 -23.42
C ARG A 26 0.44 0.84 -24.08
N VAL A 27 0.84 -0.29 -23.50
CA VAL A 27 0.50 -1.62 -23.98
C VAL A 27 -0.82 -2.05 -23.36
N SER A 28 -1.75 -2.51 -24.20
CA SER A 28 -3.04 -3.06 -23.76
C SER A 28 -3.00 -4.57 -23.65
N HIS A 29 -3.55 -5.09 -22.56
CA HIS A 29 -3.60 -6.50 -22.24
C HIS A 29 -5.04 -6.97 -22.06
N GLY A 30 -5.33 -8.18 -22.53
CA GLY A 30 -6.63 -8.84 -22.35
C GLY A 30 -7.63 -8.57 -23.47
N LYS A 31 -8.35 -9.64 -23.88
CA LYS A 31 -9.37 -9.56 -24.95
C LYS A 31 -10.76 -9.15 -24.45
N ARG A 32 -11.03 -9.32 -23.15
CA ARG A 32 -12.39 -9.20 -22.56
C ARG A 32 -12.46 -8.18 -21.42
N THR A 33 -11.39 -8.05 -20.64
CA THR A 33 -11.16 -6.93 -19.70
C THR A 33 -9.81 -6.34 -20.05
N SER A 34 -9.80 -5.12 -20.58
CA SER A 34 -8.56 -4.43 -20.95
C SER A 34 -7.90 -3.84 -19.71
N TRP A 35 -6.67 -4.24 -19.43
CA TRP A 35 -5.78 -3.55 -18.52
C TRP A 35 -4.56 -3.05 -19.29
N TYR A 36 -3.87 -2.04 -18.77
CA TYR A 36 -2.77 -1.40 -19.47
C TYR A 36 -1.48 -1.53 -18.65
N THR A 37 -0.36 -1.75 -19.34
CA THR A 37 0.97 -1.47 -18.81
C THR A 37 1.55 -0.26 -19.52
N TYR A 38 2.41 0.44 -18.81
CA TYR A 38 3.10 1.62 -19.32
C TYR A 38 4.58 1.32 -19.36
N GLU A 39 5.23 1.70 -20.45
CA GLU A 39 6.63 1.38 -20.70
C GLU A 39 7.38 2.64 -21.12
N ALA A 40 8.63 2.76 -20.69
CA ALA A 40 9.57 3.80 -21.14
C ALA A 40 10.75 3.16 -21.86
N THR A 41 11.15 3.79 -22.96
CA THR A 41 12.34 3.43 -23.72
C THR A 41 13.44 4.46 -23.50
N PHE A 42 14.68 4.00 -23.33
CA PHE A 42 15.88 4.83 -23.27
C PHE A 42 17.11 4.11 -23.83
N TRP A 43 18.18 4.84 -24.11
CA TRP A 43 19.46 4.27 -24.56
C TRP A 43 20.38 3.97 -23.38
N PHE A 44 20.94 2.76 -23.34
CA PHE A 44 21.99 2.38 -22.40
C PHE A 44 23.03 1.50 -23.10
N LYS A 45 24.31 1.90 -23.03
CA LYS A 45 25.42 1.18 -23.71
C LYS A 45 25.13 0.89 -25.19
N ASN A 46 24.61 1.88 -25.91
CA ASN A 46 24.19 1.79 -27.32
C ASN A 46 23.09 0.76 -27.61
N GLN A 47 22.32 0.36 -26.60
CA GLN A 47 21.19 -0.55 -26.73
C GLN A 47 19.90 0.12 -26.23
N GLY A 48 18.80 -0.08 -26.94
CA GLY A 48 17.49 0.37 -26.52
C GLY A 48 17.00 -0.51 -25.37
N ARG A 49 16.64 0.10 -24.25
CA ARG A 49 16.11 -0.57 -23.08
C ARG A 49 14.69 -0.13 -22.86
N VAL A 50 13.81 -1.09 -22.62
CA VAL A 50 12.40 -0.87 -22.31
C VAL A 50 12.19 -1.31 -20.88
N ILE A 51 11.59 -0.45 -20.06
CA ILE A 51 11.28 -0.75 -18.66
C ILE A 51 9.81 -0.44 -18.38
N PRO A 52 9.16 -1.22 -17.50
CA PRO A 52 7.85 -0.86 -17.01
C PRO A 52 7.94 0.40 -16.15
N ILE A 53 6.96 1.29 -16.29
CA ILE A 53 6.80 2.51 -15.51
C ILE A 53 5.38 2.60 -14.96
N GLU A 54 5.17 3.49 -14.01
CA GLU A 54 3.83 3.79 -13.53
C GLU A 54 3.05 4.69 -14.49
N LYS A 55 1.72 4.69 -14.36
CA LYS A 55 0.86 5.60 -15.12
C LYS A 55 1.22 7.08 -14.89
N ALA A 56 1.58 7.44 -13.66
CA ALA A 56 1.95 8.81 -13.32
C ALA A 56 3.23 9.23 -14.04
N ASP A 57 4.23 8.35 -14.09
CA ASP A 57 5.45 8.55 -14.86
C ASP A 57 5.16 8.64 -16.36
N TYR A 58 4.28 7.77 -16.89
CA TYR A 58 3.89 7.80 -18.30
C TYR A 58 3.34 9.15 -18.70
N GLU A 59 2.41 9.72 -17.92
CA GLU A 59 1.84 11.03 -18.20
C GLU A 59 2.89 12.15 -18.08
N ARG A 60 3.81 12.07 -17.12
CA ARG A 60 4.90 13.04 -16.93
C ARG A 60 5.95 13.00 -18.04
N LEU A 61 6.27 11.81 -18.54
CA LEU A 61 7.38 11.56 -19.46
C LEU A 61 7.05 11.75 -20.94
N LYS A 62 5.80 12.12 -21.29
CA LYS A 62 5.39 12.42 -22.67
C LYS A 62 6.17 13.57 -23.32
N THR A 63 6.81 14.41 -22.53
CA THR A 63 7.66 15.48 -23.06
C THR A 63 8.98 14.90 -23.61
N PRO A 64 9.46 15.35 -24.78
CA PRO A 64 10.75 14.93 -25.31
C PRO A 64 11.90 15.23 -24.34
N ASN A 65 12.90 14.37 -24.28
CA ASN A 65 14.08 14.50 -23.41
C ASN A 65 13.77 14.55 -21.90
N SER A 66 12.61 14.04 -21.50
CA SER A 66 12.29 13.90 -20.08
C SER A 66 13.27 12.95 -19.41
N ARG A 67 13.58 13.24 -18.15
CA ARG A 67 14.47 12.42 -17.35
C ARG A 67 13.68 11.52 -16.42
N LEU A 68 14.17 10.30 -16.23
CA LEU A 68 13.61 9.32 -15.31
C LEU A 68 14.72 8.83 -14.38
N ALA A 69 14.46 8.90 -13.07
CA ALA A 69 15.31 8.29 -12.07
C ALA A 69 15.08 6.77 -12.07
N VAL A 70 16.15 6.00 -12.26
CA VAL A 70 16.13 4.54 -12.31
C VAL A 70 17.19 3.94 -11.38
N ARG A 71 17.05 2.67 -11.06
CA ARG A 71 18.05 1.85 -10.39
C ARG A 71 18.53 0.78 -11.36
N TYR A 72 19.83 0.74 -11.61
CA TYR A 72 20.48 -0.26 -12.45
C TYR A 72 21.14 -1.33 -11.60
N ASN A 73 20.79 -2.60 -11.80
CA ASN A 73 21.51 -3.71 -11.18
C ASN A 73 22.39 -4.42 -12.22
N PRO A 74 23.73 -4.32 -12.15
CA PRO A 74 24.62 -4.94 -13.12
C PRO A 74 24.60 -6.47 -13.08
N ALA A 75 24.26 -7.09 -11.94
CA ALA A 75 24.17 -8.55 -11.81
C ALA A 75 22.97 -9.12 -12.57
N LEU A 76 21.88 -8.34 -12.67
CA LEU A 76 20.68 -8.69 -13.41
C LEU A 76 20.66 -8.07 -14.82
N ASN A 77 21.55 -7.10 -15.07
CA ASN A 77 21.62 -6.28 -16.27
C ASN A 77 20.27 -5.63 -16.62
N ASP A 78 19.55 -5.20 -15.60
CA ASP A 78 18.20 -4.65 -15.73
C ASP A 78 18.00 -3.40 -14.87
N PHE A 79 16.89 -2.71 -15.13
CA PHE A 79 16.54 -1.41 -14.59
C PHE A 79 15.14 -1.44 -13.97
N ILE A 80 14.95 -0.62 -12.96
CA ILE A 80 13.63 -0.35 -12.38
C ILE A 80 13.51 1.15 -12.08
N PRO A 81 12.33 1.77 -12.23
CA PRO A 81 12.13 3.14 -11.77
C PRO A 81 12.43 3.26 -10.27
N ALA A 82 13.01 4.39 -9.86
CA ALA A 82 13.41 4.58 -8.47
C ALA A 82 12.22 4.50 -7.49
N ASP A 83 11.09 5.03 -7.91
CA ASP A 83 9.85 5.13 -7.15
C ASP A 83 8.81 4.07 -7.56
N TYR A 84 9.24 2.98 -8.21
CA TYR A 84 8.31 1.94 -8.67
C TYR A 84 7.61 1.26 -7.49
N ASP A 85 6.29 1.43 -7.41
CA ASP A 85 5.37 0.67 -6.59
C ASP A 85 4.52 -0.24 -7.51
N PRO A 86 4.57 -1.57 -7.35
CA PRO A 86 3.75 -2.50 -8.13
C PRO A 86 2.24 -2.45 -7.77
N GLY A 87 1.74 -1.35 -7.20
CA GLY A 87 0.33 -1.09 -6.90
C GLY A 87 -0.10 -1.46 -5.48
N PHE A 88 0.83 -1.56 -4.52
CA PHE A 88 0.47 -1.87 -3.14
C PHE A 88 -0.17 -0.69 -2.40
N SER A 89 0.24 0.53 -2.71
CA SER A 89 -0.34 1.75 -2.14
C SER A 89 -1.85 1.85 -2.40
N GLU A 90 -2.34 1.41 -3.56
CA GLU A 90 -3.79 1.40 -3.88
C GLU A 90 -4.59 0.45 -2.99
N LEU A 91 -3.97 -0.62 -2.47
CA LEU A 91 -4.61 -1.58 -1.56
C LEU A 91 -4.53 -1.16 -0.08
N ALA A 92 -3.55 -0.32 0.27
CA ALA A 92 -3.35 0.10 1.65
C ALA A 92 -4.53 0.92 2.21
N VAL A 93 -5.08 1.84 1.40
CA VAL A 93 -6.20 2.72 1.77
C VAL A 93 -7.48 1.95 2.12
N PRO A 94 -8.01 1.05 1.25
CA PRO A 94 -9.22 0.31 1.59
C PRO A 94 -9.03 -0.64 2.77
N LEU A 95 -7.85 -1.25 2.93
CA LEU A 95 -7.54 -2.09 4.09
C LEU A 95 -7.49 -1.29 5.40
N PHE A 96 -6.88 -0.10 5.36
CA PHE A 96 -6.83 0.80 6.51
C PHE A 96 -8.23 1.26 6.93
N LEU A 97 -9.07 1.68 5.97
CA LEU A 97 -10.46 2.06 6.23
C LEU A 97 -11.29 0.89 6.78
N GLY A 98 -11.12 -0.31 6.22
CA GLY A 98 -11.79 -1.51 6.71
C GLY A 98 -11.40 -1.84 8.16
N LEU A 99 -10.11 -1.78 8.48
CA LEU A 99 -9.61 -1.98 9.85
C LEU A 99 -10.19 -0.92 10.81
N LEU A 100 -10.21 0.35 10.40
CA LEU A 100 -10.77 1.44 11.19
C LEU A 100 -12.26 1.19 11.50
N LEU A 101 -13.04 0.75 10.51
CA LEU A 101 -14.45 0.43 10.67
C LEU A 101 -14.67 -0.70 11.69
N VAL A 102 -13.85 -1.75 11.63
CA VAL A 102 -13.90 -2.87 12.58
C VAL A 102 -13.61 -2.40 14.01
N LEU A 103 -12.62 -1.53 14.20
CA LEU A 103 -12.28 -0.98 15.52
C LEU A 103 -13.39 -0.09 16.09
N LEU A 104 -14.04 0.71 15.25
CA LEU A 104 -15.16 1.56 15.65
C LEU A 104 -16.39 0.74 16.05
N LEU A 105 -16.74 -0.29 15.27
CA LEU A 105 -17.88 -1.18 15.57
C LEU A 105 -17.65 -1.97 16.86
N ARG A 106 -16.42 -2.38 17.14
CA ARG A 106 -16.07 -3.13 18.36
C ARG A 106 -16.10 -2.28 19.64
N SER A 107 -15.95 -0.96 19.53
CA SER A 107 -15.88 -0.06 20.68
C SER A 107 -17.27 0.38 21.21
N GLY A 108 -18.36 0.00 20.52
CA GLY A 108 -19.74 0.34 20.88
C GLY A 108 -20.35 -0.52 22.00
N GLU A 109 -19.79 -1.69 22.33
CA GLU A 109 -20.31 -2.59 23.38
C GLU A 109 -19.70 -2.28 24.76
N SER A 110 -19.83 -1.05 25.22
CA SER A 110 -19.61 -0.74 26.64
C SER A 110 -20.86 -1.16 27.42
N ARG A 111 -20.88 -2.38 27.97
CA ARG A 111 -21.98 -2.88 28.81
C ARG A 111 -22.33 -1.87 29.92
N PRO A 112 -23.59 -1.40 30.04
CA PRO A 112 -24.02 -0.66 31.21
C PRO A 112 -23.97 -1.60 32.41
N GLN A 113 -23.17 -1.21 33.39
CA GLN A 113 -23.01 -1.89 34.66
C GLN A 113 -24.37 -1.90 35.39
N GLN A 114 -24.88 -3.11 35.66
CA GLN A 114 -26.10 -3.34 36.45
C GLN A 114 -26.03 -2.56 37.77
N ALA A 115 -26.85 -1.52 37.90
CA ALA A 115 -27.24 -1.02 39.20
C ALA A 115 -28.22 -2.03 39.82
N ARG A 116 -27.74 -2.89 40.72
CA ARG A 116 -28.63 -3.63 41.63
C ARG A 116 -29.17 -2.64 42.68
N PRO A 117 -30.49 -2.53 42.87
CA PRO A 117 -31.04 -1.93 44.09
C PRO A 117 -30.72 -2.86 45.27
N GLN A 118 -30.18 -2.30 46.35
CA GLN A 118 -30.05 -2.97 47.64
C GLN A 118 -31.45 -3.22 48.22
N GLU A 119 -31.76 -4.47 48.53
CA GLU A 119 -32.89 -4.86 49.38
C GLU A 119 -32.66 -4.36 50.82
N PRO A 120 -33.61 -3.64 51.45
CA PRO A 120 -33.55 -3.38 52.89
C PRO A 120 -34.17 -4.56 53.64
N GLY A 121 -33.32 -5.52 54.04
CA GLY A 121 -33.66 -6.60 54.96
C GLY A 121 -33.51 -6.17 56.42
N ALA A 122 -34.66 -6.01 57.08
CA ALA A 122 -34.96 -6.31 58.48
C ALA A 122 -33.85 -6.22 59.55
N GLU A 123 -33.93 -5.22 60.44
CA GLU A 123 -33.48 -5.39 61.83
C GLU A 123 -34.20 -4.40 62.78
N ALA A 124 -35.49 -4.65 63.06
CA ALA A 124 -36.18 -4.03 64.19
C ALA A 124 -36.03 -4.96 65.41
N ALA A 125 -34.90 -4.82 66.10
CA ALA A 125 -34.58 -5.53 67.32
C ALA A 125 -35.57 -5.21 68.43
N ALA A 126 -36.21 -6.24 68.94
CA ALA A 126 -36.93 -6.24 70.20
C ALA A 126 -35.95 -6.00 71.36
N GLN A 127 -36.15 -4.94 72.15
CA GLN A 127 -35.53 -4.77 73.46
C GLN A 127 -36.60 -4.32 74.47
N ARG A 128 -37.14 -5.29 75.21
CA ARG A 128 -37.56 -5.12 76.61
C ARG A 128 -36.36 -5.51 77.48
N PRO A 129 -36.09 -4.81 78.60
CA PRO A 129 -36.37 -5.42 79.91
C PRO A 129 -36.89 -4.41 80.96
N ILE A 130 -37.85 -4.82 81.79
CA ILE A 130 -37.73 -5.11 83.24
C ILE A 130 -37.52 -3.86 84.11
N GLY A 131 -38.52 -3.57 84.95
CA GLY A 131 -38.53 -2.56 86.00
C GLY A 131 -39.95 -2.14 86.31
#